data_AF-A0A8X6KYI4-F1
#
_entry.id   AF-A0A8X6KYI4-F1
#
_cell.length_a   1.000
_cell.length_b   1.000
_cell.length_c   1.000
_cell.angle_alpha   90.00
_cell.angle_beta   90.00
_cell.angle_gamma   90.00
#
_symmetry.space_group_name_H-M   'P 1'
#
loop_
_entity.id
_entity.type
_entity.pdbx_description
1 polymer ?
#
loop_
_entity_poly.entity_id
_entity_poly.type
_entity_poly.pdbx_seq_one_letter_code
_entity_poly.pdbx_strand_id
1 'polypeptide(L)'
;MLWYADRVSRMSGAHDPVHLENGQRVYFTSENVRARAYAPPPTTLTEFFPSCRNDTFARTLLYSEVPTYFTWNTSTRKFQRREQGRAVQGHLNLYSTGALGRLYTVHPNNAECFYLRLLLINVRGPTSFQELKTANGHVCATFREACQKLNILENDAHWDISLADASNTAQPQQIRTLFSIILTTCFPANPKDLREKNKDYMSEDILHRMRRINANPNIQFTSNIYSEALILIQDVCLTIANKSLTELGMIAPNKYSNHIFSIVIYNEKRPSMLMNYKHLFELSAEICIRRMNSI
;
A
#
# COMPACT_ATOMS: atom_id res chain seq x y z
N MET A 1 -9.48 -7.70 29.81
CA MET A 1 -9.77 -6.29 29.47
C MET A 1 -9.90 -6.21 27.94
N LEU A 2 -10.95 -6.65 27.25
CA LEU A 2 -12.39 -6.38 27.42
C LEU A 2 -12.64 -4.95 27.87
N TRP A 3 -12.63 -4.01 26.92
CA TRP A 3 -13.39 -2.74 26.87
C TRP A 3 -12.96 -1.98 25.60
N TYR A 4 -13.44 -2.38 24.42
CA TYR A 4 -13.67 -1.49 23.27
C TYR A 4 -14.55 -2.20 22.22
N ALA A 5 -15.56 -2.91 22.71
CA ALA A 5 -16.55 -3.60 21.89
C ALA A 5 -17.92 -3.27 22.46
N ASP A 6 -18.35 -2.02 22.29
CA ASP A 6 -19.77 -1.76 22.20
C ASP A 6 -20.03 -0.44 21.47
N ARG A 7 -21.02 -0.48 20.57
CA ARG A 7 -21.65 0.70 19.93
C ARG A 7 -20.96 1.33 18.70
N VAL A 8 -20.75 0.56 17.63
CA VAL A 8 -20.63 1.15 16.26
C VAL A 8 -21.56 0.47 15.23
N SER A 9 -22.47 -0.40 15.65
CA SER A 9 -23.46 -1.01 14.73
C SER A 9 -24.71 -0.13 14.46
N ARG A 10 -24.64 1.19 14.70
CA ARG A 10 -25.74 2.14 14.50
C ARG A 10 -25.30 3.44 13.82
N MET A 11 -24.45 3.36 12.79
CA MET A 11 -24.28 4.48 11.87
C MET A 11 -24.62 4.02 10.46
N SER A 12 -25.77 4.48 9.99
CA SER A 12 -26.21 4.43 8.61
C SER A 12 -25.20 5.16 7.71
N GLY A 13 -24.14 4.47 7.27
CA GLY A 13 -23.15 5.02 6.34
C GLY A 13 -21.72 4.47 6.43
N ALA A 14 -21.41 3.55 7.34
CA ALA A 14 -20.08 2.94 7.40
C ALA A 14 -19.99 1.69 6.50
N HIS A 15 -19.02 1.67 5.57
CA HIS A 15 -18.68 0.46 4.81
C HIS A 15 -17.87 -0.50 5.69
N ASP A 16 -17.93 -1.80 5.41
CA ASP A 16 -17.05 -2.77 6.06
C ASP A 16 -15.57 -2.46 5.74
N PRO A 17 -14.63 -2.91 6.60
CA PRO A 17 -13.20 -2.81 6.30
C PRO A 17 -12.87 -3.41 4.93
N VAL A 18 -12.06 -2.70 4.14
CA VAL A 18 -11.58 -3.20 2.84
C VAL A 18 -10.73 -4.46 3.06
N HIS A 19 -10.98 -5.47 2.25
CA HIS A 19 -10.30 -6.75 2.30
C HIS A 19 -10.05 -7.29 0.89
N LEU A 20 -9.00 -8.10 0.72
CA LEU A 20 -8.77 -8.83 -0.52
C LEU A 20 -9.85 -9.89 -0.75
N GLU A 21 -9.87 -10.47 -1.95
CA GLU A 21 -10.74 -11.58 -2.29
C GLU A 21 -10.55 -12.74 -1.30
N ASN A 22 -11.67 -13.22 -0.73
CA ASN A 22 -11.71 -14.22 0.35
C ASN A 22 -11.02 -13.82 1.67
N GLY A 23 -10.57 -12.57 1.79
CA GLY A 23 -9.93 -12.02 2.99
C GLY A 23 -10.89 -11.40 4.00
N GLN A 24 -12.22 -11.58 3.84
CA GLN A 24 -13.19 -11.01 4.77
C GLN A 24 -13.06 -11.61 6.17
N ARG A 25 -13.30 -10.76 7.18
CA ARG A 25 -13.43 -11.23 8.57
C ARG A 25 -14.76 -11.96 8.73
N VAL A 26 -14.70 -13.22 9.17
CA VAL A 26 -15.89 -14.05 9.39
C VAL A 26 -15.94 -14.52 10.85
N TYR A 27 -17.08 -14.29 11.49
CA TYR A 27 -17.37 -14.85 12.81
C TYR A 27 -18.11 -16.18 12.65
N PHE A 28 -17.68 -17.19 13.39
CA PHE A 28 -18.21 -18.54 13.32
C PHE A 28 -18.30 -19.18 14.71
N THR A 29 -19.14 -20.20 14.80
CA THR A 29 -19.22 -21.14 15.93
C THR A 29 -18.69 -22.50 15.48
N SER A 30 -18.48 -23.42 16.43
CA SER A 30 -18.12 -24.80 16.12
C SER A 30 -19.12 -25.47 15.17
N GLU A 31 -20.42 -25.15 15.27
CA GLU A 31 -21.43 -25.75 14.39
C GLU A 31 -21.41 -25.19 12.97
N ASN A 32 -21.04 -23.93 12.76
CA ASN A 32 -21.17 -23.26 11.46
C ASN A 32 -19.83 -22.99 10.75
N VAL A 33 -18.69 -23.34 11.35
CA VAL A 33 -17.35 -23.08 10.79
C VAL A 33 -17.18 -23.62 9.36
N ARG A 34 -17.64 -24.85 9.09
CA ARG A 34 -17.55 -25.45 7.75
C ARG A 34 -18.36 -24.64 6.74
N ALA A 35 -19.63 -24.35 7.06
CA ALA A 35 -20.49 -23.56 6.19
C ALA A 35 -19.92 -22.15 5.93
N ARG A 36 -19.38 -21.50 6.96
CA ARG A 36 -18.75 -20.18 6.87
C ARG A 36 -17.46 -20.17 6.05
N ALA A 37 -16.69 -21.26 6.08
CA ALA A 37 -15.48 -21.41 5.29
C ALA A 37 -15.78 -21.60 3.80
N TYR A 38 -16.82 -22.38 3.46
CA TYR A 38 -17.23 -22.58 2.06
C TYR A 38 -18.01 -21.39 1.48
N ALA A 39 -18.87 -20.77 2.29
CA ALA A 39 -19.76 -19.69 1.87
C ALA A 39 -19.73 -18.55 2.91
N PRO A 40 -18.70 -17.69 2.87
CA PRO A 40 -18.62 -16.58 3.79
C PRO A 40 -19.75 -15.58 3.54
N PRO A 41 -20.26 -14.92 4.59
CA PRO A 41 -21.18 -13.78 4.49
C PRO A 41 -20.78 -12.76 3.41
N PRO A 42 -21.75 -12.27 2.62
CA PRO A 42 -21.53 -11.07 1.84
C PRO A 42 -21.21 -9.89 2.77
N THR A 43 -20.13 -9.18 2.47
CA THR A 43 -19.83 -7.85 3.00
C THR A 43 -20.38 -6.79 2.04
N THR A 44 -20.45 -5.55 2.51
CA THR A 44 -20.75 -4.40 1.64
C THR A 44 -19.85 -4.33 0.42
N LEU A 45 -18.56 -4.68 0.55
CA LEU A 45 -17.62 -4.71 -0.58
C LEU A 45 -17.94 -5.85 -1.55
N THR A 46 -18.15 -7.07 -1.07
CA THR A 46 -18.42 -8.21 -1.97
C THR A 46 -19.78 -8.09 -2.67
N GLU A 47 -20.75 -7.41 -2.05
CA GLU A 47 -22.07 -7.17 -2.64
C GLU A 47 -22.11 -5.97 -3.60
N PHE A 48 -21.14 -5.07 -3.52
CA PHE A 48 -21.00 -3.97 -4.48
C PHE A 48 -20.84 -4.49 -5.91
N PHE A 49 -20.03 -5.53 -6.11
CA PHE A 49 -19.75 -6.07 -7.44
C PHE A 49 -21.01 -6.67 -8.13
N PRO A 50 -21.81 -7.55 -7.48
CA PRO A 50 -23.13 -7.93 -8.01
C PRO A 50 -24.07 -6.75 -8.21
N SER A 51 -24.03 -5.74 -7.35
CA SER A 51 -24.87 -4.54 -7.49
C SER A 51 -24.54 -3.79 -8.78
N CYS A 52 -23.26 -3.57 -9.08
CA CYS A 52 -22.81 -2.97 -10.34
C CYS A 52 -23.13 -3.82 -11.58
N ARG A 53 -23.20 -5.15 -11.42
CA ARG A 53 -23.59 -6.06 -12.50
C ARG A 53 -25.07 -5.97 -12.83
N ASN A 54 -25.92 -5.85 -11.81
CA ASN A 54 -27.37 -5.99 -11.94
C ASN A 54 -28.10 -4.65 -12.02
N ASP A 55 -27.48 -3.55 -11.59
CA ASP A 55 -28.05 -2.21 -11.59
C ASP A 55 -27.18 -1.26 -12.42
N THR A 56 -27.73 -0.75 -13.53
CA THR A 56 -27.03 0.17 -14.44
C THR A 56 -26.61 1.47 -13.77
N PHE A 57 -27.37 1.94 -12.78
CA PHE A 57 -27.01 3.12 -11.99
C PHE A 57 -25.91 2.80 -10.97
N ALA A 58 -25.95 1.64 -10.32
CA ALA A 58 -24.83 1.23 -9.46
C ALA A 58 -23.51 1.13 -10.24
N ARG A 59 -23.57 0.75 -11.53
CA ARG A 59 -22.41 0.70 -12.42
C ARG A 59 -21.82 2.08 -12.74
N THR A 60 -22.57 3.16 -12.52
CA THR A 60 -22.02 4.52 -12.69
C THR A 60 -21.34 5.04 -11.44
N LEU A 61 -21.37 4.33 -10.30
CA LEU A 61 -20.89 4.85 -9.01
C LEU A 61 -19.48 4.38 -8.66
N LEU A 62 -18.76 5.22 -7.92
CA LEU A 62 -17.63 4.82 -7.09
C LEU A 62 -18.14 4.14 -5.82
N TYR A 63 -17.31 3.30 -5.20
CA TYR A 63 -17.73 2.62 -3.97
C TYR A 63 -18.08 3.60 -2.84
N SER A 64 -17.34 4.71 -2.73
CA SER A 64 -17.58 5.78 -1.74
C SER A 64 -18.90 6.55 -1.95
N GLU A 65 -19.45 6.51 -3.16
CA GLU A 65 -20.71 7.18 -3.52
C GLU A 65 -21.93 6.28 -3.30
N VAL A 66 -21.74 4.97 -3.12
CA VAL A 66 -22.85 4.01 -2.95
C VAL A 66 -23.79 4.42 -1.81
N PRO A 67 -23.32 4.81 -0.61
CA PRO A 67 -24.21 5.16 0.50
C PRO A 67 -25.09 6.38 0.27
N THR A 68 -24.71 7.24 -0.68
CA THR A 68 -25.52 8.40 -1.10
C THR A 68 -26.84 7.95 -1.70
N TYR A 69 -26.85 6.86 -2.46
CA TYR A 69 -27.99 6.39 -3.27
C TYR A 69 -28.57 5.04 -2.84
N PHE A 70 -27.78 4.23 -2.15
CA PHE A 70 -28.17 2.92 -1.67
C PHE A 70 -28.04 2.85 -0.15
N THR A 71 -28.85 1.98 0.44
CA THR A 71 -28.76 1.61 1.86
C THR A 71 -28.45 0.12 1.98
N TRP A 72 -27.70 -0.24 3.02
CA TRP A 72 -27.40 -1.64 3.31
C TRP A 72 -28.54 -2.27 4.11
N ASN A 73 -29.10 -3.37 3.60
CA ASN A 73 -30.04 -4.18 4.35
C ASN A 73 -29.29 -5.30 5.09
N THR A 74 -29.14 -5.17 6.40
CA THR A 74 -28.36 -6.12 7.22
C THR A 74 -28.95 -7.53 7.22
N SER A 75 -30.27 -7.66 7.10
CA SER A 75 -30.96 -8.96 7.13
C SER A 75 -30.77 -9.74 5.84
N THR A 76 -30.91 -9.07 4.68
CA THR A 76 -30.75 -9.70 3.37
C THR A 76 -29.31 -9.65 2.86
N ARG A 77 -28.46 -8.82 3.48
CA ARG A 77 -27.08 -8.49 3.07
C ARG A 77 -27.00 -8.01 1.63
N LYS A 78 -27.89 -7.09 1.28
CA LYS A 78 -27.98 -6.50 -0.06
C LYS A 78 -28.05 -4.99 0.01
N PHE A 79 -27.53 -4.34 -1.02
CA PHE A 79 -27.83 -2.94 -1.26
C PHE A 79 -29.25 -2.78 -1.80
N GLN A 80 -29.97 -1.81 -1.26
CA GLN A 80 -31.30 -1.41 -1.72
C GLN A 80 -31.24 0.06 -2.11
N ARG A 81 -31.87 0.43 -3.22
CA ARG A 81 -32.01 1.84 -3.60
C ARG A 81 -32.70 2.58 -2.47
N ARG A 82 -32.26 3.81 -2.18
CA ARG A 82 -32.94 4.65 -1.19
C ARG A 82 -34.29 5.09 -1.74
N GLU A 83 -35.27 5.06 -0.86
CA GLU A 83 -36.65 5.52 -1.13
C GLU A 83 -36.93 6.91 -0.53
N GLN A 84 -35.97 7.47 0.20
CA GLN A 84 -36.07 8.77 0.87
C GLN A 84 -34.87 9.66 0.54
N GLY A 85 -35.12 10.97 0.42
CA GLY A 85 -34.10 11.98 0.13
C GLY A 85 -34.51 12.90 -1.01
N ARG A 86 -33.51 13.46 -1.71
CA ARG A 86 -33.72 14.25 -2.93
C ARG A 86 -33.86 13.33 -4.13
N ALA A 87 -34.90 13.48 -4.93
CA ALA A 87 -35.06 12.69 -6.15
C ALA A 87 -33.88 12.91 -7.10
N VAL A 88 -33.33 11.83 -7.65
CA VAL A 88 -32.25 11.89 -8.62
C VAL A 88 -32.85 12.13 -10.00
N GLN A 89 -32.47 13.23 -10.65
CA GLN A 89 -32.97 13.57 -11.98
C GLN A 89 -32.67 12.46 -12.98
N GLY A 90 -33.65 12.11 -13.82
CA GLY A 90 -33.50 11.06 -14.84
C GLY A 90 -33.66 9.62 -14.32
N HIS A 91 -33.87 9.40 -13.03
CA HIS A 91 -34.03 8.07 -12.45
C HIS A 91 -35.32 7.95 -11.63
N LEU A 92 -36.27 7.14 -12.11
CA LEU A 92 -37.52 6.87 -11.40
C LEU A 92 -37.24 6.08 -10.11
N ASN A 93 -37.87 6.49 -9.01
CA ASN A 93 -37.77 5.85 -7.69
C ASN A 93 -36.33 5.73 -7.16
N LEU A 94 -35.47 6.72 -7.47
CA LEU A 94 -34.13 6.80 -6.93
C LEU A 94 -33.94 8.13 -6.19
N TYR A 95 -33.45 8.03 -4.96
CA TYR A 95 -33.25 9.18 -4.08
C TYR A 95 -31.80 9.23 -3.59
N SER A 96 -31.30 10.45 -3.37
CA SER A 96 -29.99 10.71 -2.81
C SER A 96 -30.09 11.42 -1.46
N THR A 97 -29.09 11.18 -0.61
CA THR A 97 -28.96 11.80 0.72
C THR A 97 -27.55 12.37 0.89
N GLY A 98 -27.32 13.19 1.91
CA GLY A 98 -25.97 13.65 2.26
C GLY A 98 -25.05 12.58 2.87
N ALA A 99 -25.41 11.30 2.78
CA ALA A 99 -24.60 10.22 3.30
C ALA A 99 -23.32 10.06 2.45
N LEU A 100 -22.16 10.13 3.12
CA LEU A 100 -20.85 9.91 2.53
C LEU A 100 -20.31 8.55 2.98
N GLY A 101 -19.90 7.72 2.03
CA GLY A 101 -19.25 6.45 2.32
C GLY A 101 -17.86 6.67 2.87
N ARG A 102 -17.68 6.39 4.16
CA ARG A 102 -16.36 6.41 4.79
C ARG A 102 -15.67 5.07 4.53
N LEU A 103 -14.66 5.09 3.67
CA LEU A 103 -13.71 3.99 3.52
C LEU A 103 -12.66 4.09 4.61
N TYR A 104 -12.72 3.17 5.57
CA TYR A 104 -11.78 3.09 6.69
C TYR A 104 -10.32 3.12 6.20
N THR A 105 -9.47 3.74 7.03
CA THR A 105 -8.02 3.79 6.79
C THR A 105 -7.47 2.37 6.79
N VAL A 106 -6.96 1.94 5.64
CA VAL A 106 -6.21 0.69 5.55
C VAL A 106 -4.82 0.96 6.10
N HIS A 107 -4.38 0.17 7.08
CA HIS A 107 -3.02 0.31 7.60
C HIS A 107 -2.03 0.04 6.47
N PRO A 108 -0.96 0.83 6.31
CA PRO A 108 0.01 0.65 5.22
C PRO A 108 0.72 -0.72 5.23
N ASN A 109 0.59 -1.50 6.30
CA ASN A 109 1.05 -2.89 6.39
C ASN A 109 0.25 -3.87 5.55
N ASN A 110 -0.93 -3.49 5.08
CA ASN A 110 -1.69 -4.24 4.10
C ASN A 110 -1.63 -3.52 2.74
N ALA A 111 -0.45 -3.58 2.12
CA ALA A 111 -0.12 -2.83 0.90
C ALA A 111 -1.14 -3.09 -0.21
N GLU A 112 -1.52 -4.34 -0.46
CA GLU A 112 -2.52 -4.66 -1.49
C GLU A 112 -3.92 -4.15 -1.14
N CYS A 113 -4.35 -4.19 0.14
CA CYS A 113 -5.63 -3.57 0.51
C CYS A 113 -5.60 -2.04 0.36
N PHE A 114 -4.45 -1.39 0.52
CA PHE A 114 -4.30 0.03 0.29
C PHE A 114 -4.53 0.37 -1.19
N TYR A 115 -3.90 -0.38 -2.11
CA TYR A 115 -4.12 -0.19 -3.55
C TYR A 115 -5.54 -0.57 -3.98
N LEU A 116 -6.13 -1.62 -3.40
CA LEU A 116 -7.54 -1.95 -3.59
C LEU A 116 -8.45 -0.78 -3.17
N ARG A 117 -8.21 -0.15 -2.01
CA ARG A 117 -8.95 1.05 -1.57
C ARG A 117 -8.81 2.19 -2.56
N LEU A 118 -7.61 2.44 -3.10
CA LEU A 118 -7.38 3.46 -4.12
C LEU A 118 -8.20 3.19 -5.39
N LEU A 119 -8.28 1.93 -5.83
CA LEU A 119 -9.12 1.57 -6.98
C LEU A 119 -10.61 1.78 -6.68
N LEU A 120 -11.08 1.41 -5.48
CA LEU A 120 -12.50 1.58 -5.11
C LEU A 120 -12.98 3.04 -5.09
N ILE A 121 -12.07 4.01 -4.94
CA ILE A 121 -12.38 5.45 -4.99
C ILE A 121 -12.10 6.10 -6.35
N ASN A 122 -11.49 5.38 -7.30
CA ASN A 122 -11.15 5.92 -8.63
C ASN A 122 -11.81 5.16 -9.80
N VAL A 123 -12.22 3.90 -9.58
CA VAL A 123 -12.80 3.04 -10.61
C VAL A 123 -14.30 2.90 -10.37
N ARG A 124 -15.10 3.29 -11.38
CA ARG A 124 -16.56 3.23 -11.33
C ARG A 124 -17.07 1.86 -11.74
N GLY A 125 -18.06 1.37 -11.00
CA GLY A 125 -18.86 0.20 -11.37
C GLY A 125 -18.15 -1.13 -11.63
N PRO A 126 -17.06 -1.49 -10.93
CA PRO A 126 -16.44 -2.81 -11.13
C PRO A 126 -17.45 -3.93 -10.81
N THR A 127 -17.47 -5.01 -11.58
CA THR A 127 -18.35 -6.18 -11.34
C THR A 127 -17.63 -7.38 -10.75
N SER A 128 -16.33 -7.25 -10.44
CA SER A 128 -15.55 -8.24 -9.68
C SER A 128 -14.22 -7.64 -9.19
N PHE A 129 -13.53 -8.35 -8.28
CA PHE A 129 -12.14 -8.02 -7.93
C PHE A 129 -11.20 -8.07 -9.15
N GLN A 130 -11.44 -8.99 -10.09
CA GLN A 130 -10.65 -9.12 -11.31
C GLN A 130 -10.84 -7.91 -12.24
N GLU A 131 -12.08 -7.47 -12.42
CA GLU A 131 -12.38 -6.27 -13.23
C GLU A 131 -11.80 -5.01 -12.57
N LEU A 132 -11.85 -4.93 -11.24
CA LEU A 132 -11.20 -3.85 -10.50
C LEU A 132 -9.67 -3.83 -10.67
N LYS A 133 -9.04 -4.99 -10.90
CA LYS A 133 -7.61 -5.13 -11.25
C LYS A 133 -7.34 -5.00 -12.76
N THR A 134 -8.34 -4.75 -13.58
CA THR A 134 -8.16 -4.65 -15.03
C THR A 134 -7.88 -3.20 -15.41
N ALA A 135 -6.73 -2.97 -16.04
CA ALA A 135 -6.33 -1.66 -16.54
C ALA A 135 -6.10 -1.74 -18.05
N ASN A 136 -6.73 -0.83 -18.81
CA ASN A 136 -6.64 -0.79 -20.28
C ASN A 136 -6.94 -2.14 -20.96
N GLY A 137 -7.93 -2.90 -20.45
CA GLY A 137 -8.31 -4.21 -20.98
C GLY A 137 -7.42 -5.39 -20.54
N HIS A 138 -6.36 -5.15 -19.76
CA HIS A 138 -5.45 -6.18 -19.26
C HIS A 138 -5.62 -6.40 -17.75
N VAL A 139 -5.81 -7.65 -17.33
CA VAL A 139 -5.86 -8.03 -15.91
C VAL A 139 -4.45 -7.96 -15.32
N CYS A 140 -4.25 -7.10 -14.33
CA CYS A 140 -2.98 -6.97 -13.62
C CYS A 140 -2.80 -8.08 -12.58
N ALA A 141 -1.54 -8.40 -12.26
CA ALA A 141 -1.22 -9.40 -11.25
C ALA A 141 -1.56 -8.90 -9.83
N THR A 142 -1.36 -7.62 -9.57
CA THR A 142 -1.60 -6.97 -8.27
C THR A 142 -2.48 -5.72 -8.42
N PHE A 143 -3.12 -5.31 -7.32
CA PHE A 143 -3.88 -4.06 -7.30
C PHE A 143 -2.95 -2.85 -7.48
N ARG A 144 -1.71 -2.94 -6.99
CA ARG A 144 -0.68 -1.91 -7.24
C ARG A 144 -0.43 -1.69 -8.72
N GLU A 145 -0.24 -2.76 -9.47
CA GLU A 145 0.04 -2.68 -10.92
C GLU A 145 -1.17 -2.08 -11.67
N ALA A 146 -2.39 -2.39 -11.25
CA ALA A 146 -3.59 -1.73 -11.78
C ALA A 146 -3.59 -0.22 -11.50
N CYS A 147 -3.29 0.21 -10.27
CA CYS A 147 -3.16 1.63 -9.94
C CYS A 147 -2.09 2.34 -10.78
N GLN A 148 -0.95 1.68 -11.04
CA GLN A 148 0.11 2.22 -11.90
C GLN A 148 -0.38 2.42 -13.33
N LYS A 149 -0.98 1.40 -13.95
CA LYS A 149 -1.44 1.47 -15.35
C LYS A 149 -2.60 2.45 -15.56
N LEU A 150 -3.40 2.69 -14.51
CA LEU A 150 -4.46 3.69 -14.50
C LEU A 150 -3.97 5.10 -14.15
N ASN A 151 -2.66 5.30 -13.92
CA ASN A 151 -2.05 6.56 -13.49
C ASN A 151 -2.69 7.13 -12.21
N ILE A 152 -3.15 6.26 -11.31
CA ILE A 152 -3.69 6.65 -9.99
C ILE A 152 -2.55 6.97 -9.02
N LEU A 153 -1.37 6.38 -9.22
CA LEU A 153 -0.20 6.67 -8.40
C LEU A 153 0.51 7.92 -8.93
N GLU A 154 0.93 8.79 -8.02
CA GLU A 154 1.76 9.94 -8.35
C GLU A 154 3.09 9.51 -8.97
N ASN A 155 3.60 10.33 -9.88
CA ASN A 155 4.90 10.09 -10.51
C ASN A 155 6.02 10.22 -9.47
N ASP A 156 6.96 9.26 -9.49
CA ASP A 156 8.12 9.22 -8.60
C ASP A 156 9.17 10.31 -8.88
N ALA A 157 8.90 11.24 -9.80
CA ALA A 157 9.80 12.34 -10.16
C ALA A 157 10.31 13.13 -8.95
N HIS A 158 9.48 13.36 -7.95
CA HIS A 158 9.88 14.04 -6.72
C HIS A 158 10.84 13.21 -5.85
N TRP A 159 10.70 11.87 -5.86
CA TRP A 159 11.66 10.96 -5.23
C TRP A 159 12.96 10.86 -6.00
N ASP A 160 12.89 10.87 -7.33
CA ASP A 160 14.07 10.92 -8.20
C ASP A 160 14.89 12.19 -7.91
N ILE A 161 14.25 13.36 -7.85
CA ILE A 161 14.91 14.63 -7.50
C ILE A 161 15.47 14.58 -6.08
N SER A 162 14.67 14.12 -5.10
CA SER A 162 15.11 14.07 -3.69
C SER A 162 16.34 13.18 -3.48
N LEU A 163 16.40 12.03 -4.14
CA LEU A 163 17.55 11.12 -4.06
C LEU A 163 18.75 11.66 -4.84
N ALA A 164 18.53 12.33 -5.98
CA ALA A 164 19.58 13.02 -6.71
C ALA A 164 20.20 14.15 -5.87
N ASP A 165 19.40 14.97 -5.20
CA ASP A 165 19.90 16.03 -4.31
C ASP A 165 20.66 15.46 -3.11
N ALA A 166 20.16 14.36 -2.53
CA ALA A 166 20.84 13.65 -1.46
C ALA A 166 22.19 13.08 -1.93
N SER A 167 22.32 12.63 -3.19
CA SER A 167 23.58 12.14 -3.74
C SER A 167 24.69 13.19 -3.75
N ASN A 168 24.33 14.47 -3.84
CA ASN A 168 25.30 15.58 -3.84
C ASN A 168 25.73 16.01 -2.42
N THR A 169 24.95 15.67 -1.40
CA THR A 169 25.07 16.28 -0.06
C THR A 169 25.19 15.28 1.09
N ALA A 170 24.84 14.02 0.86
CA ALA A 170 24.70 13.01 1.90
C ALA A 170 25.61 11.79 1.65
N GLN A 171 25.95 11.10 2.73
CA GLN A 171 26.72 9.86 2.66
C GLN A 171 25.84 8.69 2.18
N PRO A 172 26.41 7.65 1.53
CA PRO A 172 25.66 6.50 1.03
C PRO A 172 24.73 5.83 2.07
N GLN A 173 25.14 5.78 3.34
CA GLN A 173 24.30 5.27 4.44
C GLN A 173 23.01 6.09 4.62
N GLN A 174 23.11 7.41 4.50
CA GLN A 174 21.98 8.34 4.64
C GLN A 174 21.04 8.22 3.44
N ILE A 175 21.58 8.05 2.23
CA ILE A 175 20.80 7.82 1.01
C ILE A 175 20.02 6.50 1.12
N ARG A 176 20.67 5.41 1.58
CA ARG A 176 19.98 4.14 1.86
C ARG A 176 18.86 4.29 2.88
N THR A 177 19.07 5.12 3.91
CA THR A 177 18.07 5.41 4.94
C THR A 177 16.89 6.18 4.36
N LEU A 178 17.15 7.23 3.57
CA LEU A 178 16.13 8.02 2.88
C LEU A 178 15.29 7.14 1.94
N PHE A 179 15.94 6.31 1.12
CA PHE A 179 15.25 5.36 0.26
C PHE A 179 14.37 4.38 1.06
N SER A 180 14.86 3.87 2.19
CA SER A 180 14.09 2.96 3.06
C SER A 180 12.87 3.64 3.69
N ILE A 181 12.98 4.93 4.06
CA ILE A 181 11.84 5.74 4.52
C ILE A 181 10.83 5.89 3.38
N ILE A 182 11.26 6.33 2.19
CA ILE A 182 10.39 6.48 1.02
C ILE A 182 9.63 5.16 0.73
N LEU A 183 10.32 4.02 0.75
CA LEU A 183 9.70 2.71 0.55
C LEU A 183 8.64 2.38 1.60
N THR A 184 8.92 2.68 2.87
CA THR A 184 8.08 2.23 4.00
C THR A 184 6.93 3.18 4.33
N THR A 185 7.06 4.47 3.98
CA THR A 185 6.09 5.51 4.35
C THR A 185 5.37 6.12 3.15
N CYS A 186 6.04 6.27 2.00
CA CYS A 186 5.50 7.00 0.86
C CYS A 186 4.87 6.09 -0.21
N PHE A 187 5.28 4.81 -0.25
CA PHE A 187 4.80 3.81 -1.22
C PHE A 187 4.96 4.31 -2.66
N PRO A 188 6.21 4.55 -3.13
CA PRO A 188 6.47 5.06 -4.48
C PRO A 188 5.81 4.18 -5.54
N ALA A 189 5.47 4.76 -6.69
CA ALA A 189 4.84 4.02 -7.77
C ALA A 189 5.74 2.85 -8.18
N ASN A 190 6.99 3.10 -8.57
CA ASN A 190 7.97 2.13 -9.07
C ASN A 190 9.28 2.14 -8.24
N PRO A 191 9.32 1.47 -7.09
CA PRO A 191 10.48 1.44 -6.20
C PRO A 191 11.69 0.75 -6.82
N LYS A 192 11.46 -0.17 -7.76
CA LYS A 192 12.52 -0.87 -8.47
C LYS A 192 13.28 0.09 -9.37
N ASP A 193 12.56 0.85 -10.20
CA ASP A 193 13.14 1.86 -11.08
C ASP A 193 13.85 2.96 -10.27
N LEU A 194 13.21 3.44 -9.19
CA LEU A 194 13.79 4.42 -8.28
C LEU A 194 15.13 3.93 -7.68
N ARG A 195 15.22 2.64 -7.28
CA ARG A 195 16.48 2.04 -6.84
C ARG A 195 17.48 1.94 -7.98
N GLU A 196 17.08 1.45 -9.14
CA GLU A 196 18.00 1.22 -10.26
C GLU A 196 18.71 2.51 -10.70
N LYS A 197 18.01 3.64 -10.67
CA LYS A 197 18.59 4.97 -10.93
C LYS A 197 19.59 5.42 -9.86
N ASN A 198 19.42 4.99 -8.60
CA ASN A 198 20.16 5.51 -7.44
C ASN A 198 21.11 4.49 -6.79
N LYS A 199 21.23 3.28 -7.33
CA LYS A 199 21.96 2.15 -6.71
C LYS A 199 23.46 2.41 -6.54
N ASP A 200 24.06 3.20 -7.40
CA ASP A 200 25.50 3.52 -7.36
C ASP A 200 25.81 4.40 -6.16
N TYR A 201 25.06 5.50 -5.99
CA TYR A 201 25.17 6.39 -4.84
C TYR A 201 24.90 5.66 -3.52
N MET A 202 23.93 4.75 -3.52
CA MET A 202 23.63 3.91 -2.35
C MET A 202 24.69 2.85 -2.04
N SER A 203 25.66 2.60 -2.91
CA SER A 203 26.64 1.51 -2.75
C SER A 203 28.10 1.98 -2.80
N GLU A 204 28.32 3.29 -2.89
CA GLU A 204 29.65 3.88 -3.07
C GLU A 204 30.59 3.57 -1.89
N ASP A 205 30.10 3.61 -0.64
CA ASP A 205 30.87 3.26 0.55
C ASP A 205 31.31 1.79 0.55
N ILE A 206 30.47 0.89 0.03
CA ILE A 206 30.78 -0.53 -0.14
C ILE A 206 31.86 -0.71 -1.21
N LEU A 207 31.75 0.00 -2.35
CA LEU A 207 32.77 -0.01 -3.39
C LEU A 207 34.13 0.46 -2.86
N HIS A 208 34.17 1.58 -2.13
CA HIS A 208 35.40 2.08 -1.51
C HIS A 208 35.99 1.10 -0.51
N ARG A 209 35.15 0.46 0.32
CA ARG A 209 35.59 -0.57 1.25
C ARG A 209 36.21 -1.76 0.51
N MET A 210 35.58 -2.23 -0.58
CA MET A 210 36.11 -3.33 -1.39
C MET A 210 37.45 -2.98 -2.05
N ARG A 211 37.60 -1.76 -2.59
CA ARG A 211 38.87 -1.27 -3.15
C ARG A 211 39.99 -1.27 -2.11
N ARG A 212 39.68 -0.85 -0.88
CA ARG A 212 40.65 -0.83 0.24
C ARG A 212 41.05 -2.24 0.69
N ILE A 213 40.09 -3.13 0.89
CA ILE A 213 40.35 -4.51 1.36
C ILE A 213 41.19 -5.30 0.34
N ASN A 214 40.92 -5.13 -0.96
CA ASN A 214 41.62 -5.85 -2.02
C ASN A 214 42.87 -5.12 -2.54
N ALA A 215 43.21 -3.97 -1.96
CA ALA A 215 44.29 -3.09 -2.43
C ALA A 215 44.25 -2.82 -3.95
N ASN A 216 43.05 -2.74 -4.52
CA ASN A 216 42.83 -2.61 -5.97
C ASN A 216 41.87 -1.45 -6.26
N PRO A 217 42.37 -0.29 -6.73
CA PRO A 217 41.54 0.87 -7.02
C PRO A 217 40.64 0.67 -8.26
N ASN A 218 40.94 -0.32 -9.12
CA ASN A 218 40.23 -0.54 -10.39
C ASN A 218 38.96 -1.39 -10.25
N ILE A 219 38.62 -1.86 -9.04
CA ILE A 219 37.34 -2.54 -8.80
C ILE A 219 36.20 -1.59 -9.20
N GLN A 220 35.28 -2.11 -10.01
CA GLN A 220 34.07 -1.41 -10.42
C GLN A 220 32.86 -1.92 -9.63
N PHE A 221 31.70 -1.28 -9.82
CA PHE A 221 30.46 -1.81 -9.28
C PHE A 221 30.19 -3.23 -9.80
N THR A 222 29.74 -4.10 -8.90
CA THR A 222 29.42 -5.50 -9.18
C THR A 222 28.08 -5.85 -8.56
N SER A 223 27.47 -6.96 -9.03
CA SER A 223 26.23 -7.49 -8.44
C SER A 223 26.35 -7.72 -6.93
N ASN A 224 27.53 -8.11 -6.43
CA ASN A 224 27.78 -8.35 -5.02
C ASN A 224 27.70 -7.04 -4.20
N ILE A 225 28.25 -5.94 -4.73
CA ILE A 225 28.19 -4.62 -4.11
C ILE A 225 26.72 -4.16 -3.99
N TYR A 226 25.96 -4.27 -5.07
CA TYR A 226 24.53 -3.91 -5.04
C TYR A 226 23.68 -4.83 -4.17
N SER A 227 24.07 -6.10 -4.06
CA SER A 227 23.39 -7.08 -3.19
C SER A 227 23.63 -6.75 -1.72
N GLU A 228 24.86 -6.38 -1.36
CA GLU A 228 25.18 -5.94 -0.01
C GLU A 228 24.43 -4.66 0.37
N ALA A 229 24.37 -3.67 -0.53
CA ALA A 229 23.57 -2.46 -0.30
C ALA A 229 22.08 -2.79 -0.09
N LEU A 230 21.55 -3.77 -0.83
CA LEU A 230 20.17 -4.22 -0.69
C LEU A 230 19.89 -4.89 0.67
N ILE A 231 20.86 -5.63 1.21
CA ILE A 231 20.78 -6.20 2.57
C ILE A 231 20.73 -5.08 3.60
N LEU A 232 21.57 -4.05 3.47
CA LEU A 232 21.54 -2.91 4.40
C LEU A 232 20.21 -2.14 4.34
N ILE A 233 19.64 -1.95 3.15
CA ILE A 233 18.31 -1.36 2.99
C ILE A 233 17.24 -2.26 3.64
N GLN A 234 17.33 -3.58 3.45
CA GLN A 234 16.42 -4.55 4.07
C GLN A 234 16.42 -4.42 5.60
N ASP A 235 17.59 -4.28 6.23
CA ASP A 235 17.70 -4.11 7.68
C ASP A 235 17.04 -2.82 8.16
N VAL A 236 17.21 -1.71 7.41
CA VAL A 236 16.55 -0.44 7.73
C VAL A 236 15.03 -0.55 7.58
N CYS A 237 14.53 -1.17 6.52
CA CYS A 237 13.08 -1.40 6.34
C CYS A 237 12.48 -2.26 7.47
N LEU A 238 13.18 -3.29 7.92
CA LEU A 238 12.76 -4.10 9.07
C LEU A 238 12.76 -3.26 10.35
N THR A 239 13.75 -2.40 10.54
CA THR A 239 13.83 -1.51 11.71
C THR A 239 12.69 -0.48 11.75
N ILE A 240 12.34 0.11 10.60
CA ILE A 240 11.34 1.18 10.52
C ILE A 240 9.91 0.61 10.57
N ALA A 241 9.63 -0.45 9.81
CA ALA A 241 8.26 -0.89 9.54
C ALA A 241 8.03 -2.38 9.80
N ASN A 242 9.05 -3.13 10.22
CA ASN A 242 9.03 -4.59 10.34
C ASN A 242 8.53 -5.28 9.05
N LYS A 243 9.00 -4.78 7.88
CA LYS A 243 8.65 -5.32 6.57
C LYS A 243 9.88 -5.77 5.79
N SER A 244 9.73 -6.89 5.12
CA SER A 244 10.64 -7.35 4.08
C SER A 244 10.57 -6.46 2.83
N LEU A 245 11.66 -6.40 2.06
CA LEU A 245 11.68 -5.76 0.76
C LEU A 245 10.67 -6.39 -0.20
N THR A 246 10.45 -7.69 -0.10
CA THR A 246 9.42 -8.41 -0.85
C THR A 246 8.01 -7.88 -0.58
N GLU A 247 7.68 -7.57 0.67
CA GLU A 247 6.38 -6.98 1.04
C GLU A 247 6.25 -5.52 0.59
N LEU A 248 7.36 -4.85 0.30
CA LEU A 248 7.41 -3.48 -0.25
C LEU A 248 7.43 -3.46 -1.79
N GLY A 249 7.34 -4.63 -2.44
CA GLY A 249 7.35 -4.79 -3.89
C GLY A 249 8.74 -4.72 -4.51
N MET A 250 9.78 -4.93 -3.72
CA MET A 250 11.18 -5.06 -4.15
C MET A 250 11.58 -6.54 -4.24
N ILE A 251 12.66 -6.84 -4.95
CA ILE A 251 13.21 -8.20 -5.02
C ILE A 251 13.97 -8.48 -3.71
N ALA A 252 13.84 -9.70 -3.16
CA ALA A 252 14.56 -10.11 -1.97
C ALA A 252 16.08 -10.05 -2.17
N PRO A 253 16.87 -9.67 -1.15
CA PRO A 253 18.31 -9.83 -1.20
C PRO A 253 18.68 -11.31 -1.30
N ASN A 254 19.61 -11.66 -2.20
CA ASN A 254 20.12 -13.02 -2.29
C ASN A 254 21.05 -13.30 -1.09
N LYS A 255 20.61 -14.12 -0.13
CA LYS A 255 21.33 -14.37 1.13
C LYS A 255 22.63 -15.19 0.97
N TYR A 256 22.96 -15.66 -0.24
CA TYR A 256 24.08 -16.57 -0.48
C TYR A 256 25.40 -15.93 -0.91
N SER A 257 25.50 -14.60 -1.05
CA SER A 257 26.78 -13.95 -1.37
C SER A 257 27.57 -13.60 -0.10
N ASN A 258 28.35 -14.58 0.38
CA ASN A 258 29.51 -14.49 1.30
C ASN A 258 29.26 -14.03 2.74
N HIS A 259 28.73 -14.97 3.52
CA HIS A 259 28.41 -14.87 4.95
C HIS A 259 29.62 -14.94 5.92
N ILE A 260 30.86 -14.69 5.48
CA ILE A 260 32.06 -14.91 6.32
C ILE A 260 32.80 -13.62 6.72
N PHE A 261 32.65 -12.50 6.01
CA PHE A 261 33.39 -11.27 6.38
C PHE A 261 32.58 -10.22 7.16
N SER A 262 31.26 -10.32 7.21
CA SER A 262 30.39 -9.31 7.83
C SER A 262 30.18 -9.50 9.33
N ILE A 263 30.20 -10.73 9.86
CA ILE A 263 29.88 -10.99 11.28
C ILE A 263 30.94 -10.43 12.24
N VAL A 264 32.21 -10.38 11.84
CA VAL A 264 33.30 -9.94 12.73
C VAL A 264 33.41 -8.41 12.81
N ILE A 265 33.04 -7.67 11.75
CA ILE A 265 33.16 -6.20 11.72
C ILE A 265 31.86 -5.51 12.18
N TYR A 266 30.68 -6.13 12.00
CA TYR A 266 29.38 -5.51 12.34
C TYR A 266 29.15 -5.34 13.85
N ASN A 267 29.92 -6.05 14.69
CA ASN A 267 29.80 -5.98 16.14
C ASN A 267 30.62 -4.85 16.79
N GLU A 268 31.61 -4.27 16.11
CA GLU A 268 32.51 -3.27 16.71
C GLU A 268 32.09 -1.80 16.51
N LYS A 269 31.11 -1.52 15.64
CA LYS A 269 30.60 -0.15 15.45
C LYS A 269 29.08 -0.13 15.41
N ARG A 270 28.47 -0.11 16.59
CA ARG A 270 27.21 0.64 16.82
C ARG A 270 27.55 2.06 17.26
N PRO A 271 27.80 3.03 16.36
CA PRO A 271 27.46 4.41 16.70
C PRO A 271 25.94 4.48 16.85
N SER A 272 25.48 5.22 17.84
CA SER A 272 24.07 5.56 18.05
C SER A 272 23.44 6.10 16.75
N MET A 273 22.74 5.24 16.01
CA MET A 273 22.01 5.52 14.76
C MET A 273 20.73 6.35 15.00
N LEU A 274 20.77 7.27 15.96
CA LEU A 274 19.72 8.24 16.28
C LEU A 274 20.29 9.65 16.31
N MET A 275 21.12 10.01 15.31
CA MET A 275 21.37 11.41 15.04
C MET A 275 20.31 11.97 14.09
N ASN A 276 19.27 12.51 14.72
CA ASN A 276 18.49 13.67 14.27
C ASN A 276 18.04 13.70 12.79
N TYR A 277 17.41 12.63 12.32
CA TYR A 277 16.60 12.66 11.09
C TYR A 277 15.23 13.31 11.28
N LYS A 278 15.02 14.04 12.38
CA LYS A 278 13.73 14.62 12.74
C LYS A 278 13.18 15.49 11.62
N HIS A 279 14.03 16.26 10.94
CA HIS A 279 13.64 17.09 9.79
C HIS A 279 13.27 16.28 8.54
N LEU A 280 13.92 15.15 8.28
CA LEU A 280 13.60 14.27 7.13
C LEU A 280 12.34 13.44 7.42
N PHE A 281 12.16 13.01 8.66
CA PHE A 281 10.91 12.44 9.14
C PHE A 281 9.77 13.47 9.12
N GLU A 282 9.98 14.71 9.55
CA GLU A 282 9.00 15.80 9.54
C GLU A 282 8.62 16.21 8.11
N LEU A 283 9.55 16.30 7.16
CA LEU A 283 9.20 16.51 5.74
C LEU A 283 8.37 15.36 5.18
N SER A 284 8.77 14.11 5.42
CA SER A 284 8.02 12.93 4.97
C SER A 284 6.66 12.80 5.66
N ALA A 285 6.58 13.17 6.94
CA ALA A 285 5.37 13.14 7.75
C ALA A 285 4.43 14.27 7.38
N GLU A 286 4.88 15.49 7.13
CA GLU A 286 4.02 16.59 6.65
C GLU A 286 3.46 16.29 5.25
N ILE A 287 4.26 15.69 4.37
CA ILE A 287 3.80 15.27 3.03
C ILE A 287 2.79 14.10 3.15
N CYS A 288 3.07 13.08 3.98
CA CYS A 288 2.14 11.96 4.22
C CYS A 288 0.88 12.37 5.01
N ILE A 289 0.97 13.33 5.94
CA ILE A 289 -0.16 13.85 6.73
C ILE A 289 -1.05 14.75 5.86
N ARG A 290 -0.47 15.58 4.97
CA ARG A 290 -1.24 16.31 3.96
C ARG A 290 -2.00 15.33 3.06
N ARG A 291 -1.39 14.21 2.66
CA ARG A 291 -2.02 13.14 1.87
C ARG A 291 -3.12 12.37 2.60
N MET A 292 -3.00 12.15 3.92
CA MET A 292 -4.06 11.53 4.73
C MET A 292 -5.26 12.46 4.97
N ASN A 293 -5.06 13.78 4.93
CA ASN A 293 -6.10 14.77 5.20
C ASN A 293 -6.69 15.41 3.93
N SER A 294 -6.12 15.18 2.75
CA SER A 294 -6.58 15.75 1.47
C SER A 294 -7.36 14.77 0.57
N ILE A 295 -7.71 13.58 1.07
CA ILE A 295 -8.56 12.56 0.41
C ILE A 295 -9.63 12.09 1.39
#